data_AF-D3AWS5-F1
#
_entry.id   AF-D3AWS5-F1
#
_cell.length_a   1.000
_cell.length_b   1.000
_cell.length_c   1.000
_cell.angle_alpha   90.00
_cell.angle_beta   90.00
_cell.angle_gamma   90.00
#
_symmetry.space_group_name_H-M   'P 1'
#
loop_
_entity.id
_entity.type
_entity.pdbx_description
1 polymer ?
#
loop_
_entity_poly.entity_id
_entity_poly.type
_entity_poly.pdbx_seq_one_letter_code
_entity_poly.pdbx_strand_id
1 'polypeptide(L)'
;MNELQVKDYIRKLFLYYYEKEGVPQHIDTVYGFVATGKLNLESTPLYIESLAEKFPTTYQLKHTSPEHIKQKGQQQPTQQSQLPTTNKQNTNSGGSSNKSDGNNFKYYNYETKQFDKEILKQGLNTDTARDYVNELYTVMTGRLGDPASSNYLVTSLLNGSFTPQQAEFHVKFSKEAKQYSQTVKVKEDKRAKAEEYIFELFRVYCGEDYICTAEEVLHYVKQIVDVPTPNYQNIEDEIKLKAIDNVKVPAKKPFHKFF
;
A
#
# COMPACT_ATOMS: atom_id res chain seq x y z
N MET A 1 0.61 -22.90 -8.42
CA MET A 1 0.40 -22.26 -9.74
C MET A 1 1.09 -23.13 -10.78
N ASN A 2 0.41 -23.50 -11.87
CA ASN A 2 1.03 -24.31 -12.93
C ASN A 2 1.94 -23.45 -13.83
N GLU A 3 2.94 -24.05 -14.49
CA GLU A 3 3.90 -23.36 -15.36
C GLU A 3 3.24 -22.38 -16.34
N LEU A 4 2.16 -22.81 -16.99
CA LEU A 4 1.43 -21.99 -17.96
C LEU A 4 0.82 -20.73 -17.32
N GLN A 5 0.35 -20.82 -16.07
CA GLN A 5 -0.24 -19.70 -15.34
C GLN A 5 0.82 -18.67 -14.92
N VAL A 6 2.03 -19.13 -14.56
CA VAL A 6 3.14 -18.24 -14.20
C VAL A 6 3.66 -17.52 -15.43
N LYS A 7 3.82 -18.22 -16.56
CA LYS A 7 4.22 -17.60 -17.84
C LYS A 7 3.18 -16.62 -18.36
N ASP A 8 1.89 -16.93 -18.23
CA ASP A 8 0.80 -16.01 -18.58
C ASP A 8 0.81 -14.74 -17.70
N TYR A 9 1.04 -14.90 -16.39
CA TYR A 9 1.20 -13.79 -15.46
C TYR A 9 2.39 -12.89 -15.84
N ILE A 10 3.55 -13.47 -16.12
CA ILE A 10 4.74 -12.74 -16.56
C ILE A 10 4.45 -11.97 -17.86
N ARG A 11 3.79 -12.60 -18.85
CA ARG A 11 3.41 -11.92 -20.11
C ARG A 11 2.50 -10.73 -19.87
N LYS A 12 1.50 -10.87 -18.99
CA LYS A 12 0.61 -9.76 -18.59
C LYS A 12 1.38 -8.61 -17.95
N LEU A 13 2.41 -8.90 -17.15
CA LEU A 13 3.26 -7.86 -16.58
C LEU A 13 4.11 -7.13 -17.63
N PHE A 14 4.65 -7.84 -18.63
CA PHE A 14 5.35 -7.18 -19.74
C PHE A 14 4.42 -6.26 -20.54
N LEU A 15 3.21 -6.73 -20.85
CA LEU A 15 2.19 -5.92 -21.51
C LEU A 15 1.80 -4.70 -20.66
N TYR A 16 1.65 -4.89 -19.35
CA TYR A 16 1.32 -3.81 -18.44
C TYR A 16 2.44 -2.77 -18.34
N TYR A 17 3.71 -3.17 -18.18
CA TYR A 17 4.80 -2.22 -17.98
C TYR A 17 5.32 -1.56 -19.26
N TYR A 18 5.19 -2.25 -20.40
CA TYR A 18 5.85 -1.86 -21.64
C TYR A 18 4.91 -1.75 -22.85
N GLU A 19 3.61 -2.02 -22.69
CA GLU A 19 2.61 -2.07 -23.77
C GLU A 19 3.00 -2.98 -24.95
N LYS A 20 3.91 -3.93 -24.71
CA LYS A 20 4.39 -4.88 -25.71
C LYS A 20 4.77 -6.21 -25.08
N GLU A 21 4.76 -7.25 -25.88
CA GLU A 21 5.17 -8.57 -25.41
C GLU A 21 6.65 -8.58 -25.01
N GLY A 22 6.94 -9.30 -23.93
CA GLY A 22 8.31 -9.56 -23.51
C GLY A 22 9.03 -10.41 -24.54
N VAL A 23 10.32 -10.13 -24.77
CA VAL A 23 11.17 -11.02 -25.56
C VAL A 23 11.13 -12.42 -24.94
N PRO A 24 10.92 -13.50 -25.72
CA PRO A 24 10.75 -14.85 -25.19
C PRO A 24 11.85 -15.27 -24.21
N GLN A 25 13.11 -14.92 -24.51
CA GLN A 25 14.26 -15.19 -23.64
C GLN A 25 14.15 -14.52 -22.26
N HIS A 26 13.61 -13.30 -22.19
CA HIS A 26 13.40 -12.61 -20.91
C HIS A 26 12.22 -13.20 -20.14
N ILE A 27 11.15 -13.60 -20.82
CA ILE A 27 10.03 -14.30 -20.17
C ILE A 27 10.50 -15.62 -19.57
N ASP A 28 11.28 -16.41 -20.31
CA ASP A 28 11.81 -17.68 -19.83
C ASP A 28 12.82 -17.49 -18.68
N THR A 29 13.61 -16.41 -18.71
CA THR A 29 14.54 -16.06 -17.64
C THR A 29 13.81 -15.67 -16.35
N VAL A 30 12.79 -14.82 -16.45
CA VAL A 30 11.95 -14.43 -15.31
C VAL A 30 11.23 -15.65 -14.74
N TYR A 31 10.64 -16.47 -15.62
CA TYR A 31 10.02 -17.73 -15.22
C TYR A 31 11.02 -18.65 -14.51
N GLY A 32 12.25 -18.77 -15.02
CA GLY A 32 13.32 -19.54 -14.40
C GLY A 32 13.65 -19.06 -12.99
N PHE A 33 13.67 -17.74 -12.74
CA PHE A 33 13.86 -17.21 -11.40
C PHE A 33 12.67 -17.50 -10.48
N VAL A 34 11.44 -17.48 -11.00
CA VAL A 34 10.25 -17.84 -10.24
C VAL A 34 10.22 -19.33 -9.91
N ALA A 35 10.48 -20.18 -10.89
CA ALA A 35 10.49 -21.64 -10.74
C ALA A 35 11.59 -22.13 -9.79
N THR A 36 12.74 -21.44 -9.76
CA THR A 36 13.85 -21.75 -8.84
C THR A 36 13.72 -21.08 -7.48
N GLY A 37 12.64 -20.32 -7.24
CA GLY A 37 12.39 -19.62 -5.97
C GLY A 37 13.31 -18.42 -5.70
N LYS A 38 14.13 -18.02 -6.69
CA LYS A 38 14.99 -16.82 -6.62
C LYS A 38 14.20 -15.52 -6.77
N LEU A 39 13.00 -15.60 -7.35
CA LEU A 39 12.05 -14.52 -7.50
C LEU A 39 10.70 -15.05 -7.03
N ASN A 40 9.98 -14.32 -6.18
CA ASN A 40 8.61 -14.70 -5.85
C ASN A 40 7.64 -13.94 -6.75
N LEU A 41 6.38 -14.38 -6.81
CA LEU A 41 5.37 -13.75 -7.67
C LEU A 41 5.11 -12.29 -7.27
N GLU A 42 5.34 -11.92 -6.01
CA GLU A 42 5.16 -10.56 -5.51
C GLU A 42 6.29 -9.59 -5.92
N SER A 43 7.53 -10.08 -6.07
CA SER A 43 8.69 -9.30 -6.52
C SER A 43 8.92 -9.40 -8.03
N THR A 44 8.19 -10.27 -8.72
CA THR A 44 8.21 -10.41 -10.18
C THR A 44 7.89 -9.10 -10.91
N PRO A 45 6.87 -8.30 -10.51
CA PRO A 45 6.58 -7.02 -11.14
C PRO A 45 7.74 -6.02 -11.06
N LEU A 46 8.45 -5.97 -9.93
CA LEU A 46 9.59 -5.07 -9.74
C LEU A 46 10.81 -5.50 -10.54
N TYR A 47 11.06 -6.81 -10.60
CA TYR A 47 12.11 -7.34 -11.44
C TYR A 47 11.84 -7.00 -12.91
N ILE A 48 10.60 -7.19 -13.37
CA ILE A 48 10.21 -6.86 -14.74
C ILE A 48 10.36 -5.36 -14.98
N GLU A 49 9.85 -4.49 -14.10
CA GLU A 49 10.00 -3.03 -14.19
C GLU A 49 11.48 -2.60 -14.33
N SER A 50 12.38 -3.22 -13.55
CA SER A 50 13.83 -2.94 -13.59
C SER A 50 14.52 -3.30 -14.91
N LEU A 51 13.87 -4.06 -15.80
CA LEU A 51 14.44 -4.38 -17.12
C LEU A 51 14.56 -3.15 -18.02
N ALA A 52 13.79 -2.09 -17.77
CA ALA A 52 13.94 -0.81 -18.47
C ALA A 52 15.28 -0.14 -18.20
N GLU A 53 15.79 -0.27 -16.97
CA GLU A 53 17.09 0.28 -16.57
C GLU A 53 18.24 -0.51 -17.19
N LYS A 54 18.09 -1.85 -17.27
CA LYS A 54 19.12 -2.75 -17.82
C LYS A 54 19.13 -2.83 -19.34
N PHE A 55 17.98 -2.68 -19.98
CA PHE A 55 17.81 -2.83 -21.43
C PHE A 55 16.99 -1.67 -22.02
N PRO A 56 17.47 -0.42 -21.95
CA PRO A 56 16.70 0.77 -22.32
C PRO A 56 16.34 0.84 -23.81
N THR A 57 17.12 0.18 -24.67
CA THR A 57 16.82 0.05 -26.12
C THR A 57 15.70 -0.95 -26.40
N THR A 58 15.48 -1.89 -25.48
CA THR A 58 14.49 -2.96 -25.64
C THR A 58 13.23 -2.69 -24.82
N TYR A 59 13.29 -1.99 -23.69
CA TYR A 59 12.14 -1.71 -22.84
C TYR A 59 12.06 -0.24 -22.47
N GLN A 60 10.92 0.38 -22.77
CA GLN A 60 10.59 1.74 -22.35
C GLN A 60 9.40 1.69 -21.41
N LEU A 61 9.64 2.06 -20.15
CA LEU A 61 8.64 1.96 -19.10
C LEU A 61 7.46 2.91 -19.37
N LYS A 62 6.25 2.37 -19.40
CA LYS A 62 4.99 3.10 -19.60
C LYS A 62 4.20 3.24 -18.31
N HIS A 63 4.25 2.20 -17.49
CA HIS A 63 3.60 2.13 -16.18
C HIS A 63 4.64 1.77 -15.12
N THR A 64 4.44 2.18 -13.87
CA THR A 64 5.34 1.84 -12.76
C THR A 64 4.61 0.94 -11.79
N SER A 65 5.33 0.10 -11.04
CA SER A 65 4.66 -0.73 -10.04
C SER A 65 4.00 0.16 -8.99
N PRO A 66 2.75 -0.14 -8.59
CA PRO A 66 2.12 0.55 -7.46
C PRO A 66 3.00 0.51 -6.21
N GLU A 67 2.95 1.57 -5.40
CA GLU A 67 3.82 1.74 -4.22
C GLU A 67 3.77 0.57 -3.23
N HIS A 68 2.61 -0.06 -3.06
CA HIS A 68 2.48 -1.23 -2.18
C HIS A 68 3.29 -2.45 -2.67
N ILE A 69 3.54 -2.58 -3.98
CA ILE A 69 4.39 -3.65 -4.54
C ILE A 69 5.86 -3.30 -4.31
N LYS A 70 6.26 -2.04 -4.53
CA LYS A 70 7.62 -1.54 -4.28
C LYS A 70 8.04 -1.74 -2.83
N GLN A 71 7.14 -1.48 -1.88
CA GLN A 71 7.38 -1.67 -0.45
C GLN A 71 7.56 -3.15 -0.07
N LYS A 72 6.84 -4.06 -0.71
CA LYS A 72 6.99 -5.51 -0.50
C LYS A 72 8.30 -6.07 -1.04
N GLY A 73 8.73 -5.63 -2.23
CA GLY A 73 9.97 -6.14 -2.83
C GLY A 73 11.26 -5.62 -2.18
N GLN A 74 11.22 -4.47 -1.52
CA GLN A 74 12.35 -3.94 -0.74
C GLN A 74 12.61 -4.68 0.58
N GLN A 75 11.70 -5.58 1.01
CA GLN A 75 11.86 -6.35 2.24
C GLN A 75 12.56 -7.72 2.06
N GLN A 76 13.09 -8.04 0.87
CA GLN A 76 13.96 -9.21 0.71
C GLN A 76 15.44 -8.84 0.91
N PRO A 77 16.20 -9.56 1.77
CA PRO A 77 17.60 -9.28 1.99
C PRO A 77 18.41 -9.57 0.73
N THR A 78 19.00 -8.52 0.16
CA THR A 78 20.16 -8.61 -0.73
C THR A 78 21.30 -9.31 0.02
N GLN A 79 21.47 -10.61 -0.20
CA GLN A 79 22.76 -11.25 0.03
C GLN A 79 23.72 -10.78 -1.06
N GLN A 80 24.53 -9.77 -0.74
CA GLN A 80 25.81 -9.56 -1.38
C GLN A 80 26.93 -9.72 -0.35
N SER A 81 27.94 -10.50 -0.76
CA SER A 81 29.07 -10.97 0.02
C SER A 81 30.19 -9.93 0.18
N GLN A 82 30.78 -9.90 1.39
CA GLN A 82 32.18 -9.59 1.77
C GLN A 82 32.68 -8.13 1.59
N LEU A 83 33.45 -7.48 2.48
CA LEU A 83 34.56 -7.90 3.38
C LEU A 83 34.62 -7.07 4.70
N PRO A 84 35.44 -7.49 5.71
CA PRO A 84 35.55 -6.84 7.02
C PRO A 84 36.72 -5.84 7.14
N THR A 85 36.51 -4.74 7.87
CA THR A 85 37.59 -3.93 8.46
C THR A 85 37.25 -3.44 9.87
N THR A 86 37.91 -4.08 10.82
CA THR A 86 38.50 -3.67 12.12
C THR A 86 38.26 -2.26 12.69
N ASN A 87 37.76 -2.26 13.94
CA ASN A 87 37.94 -1.36 15.10
C ASN A 87 38.13 0.16 14.91
N LYS A 88 37.29 0.94 15.63
CA LYS A 88 37.71 1.73 16.81
C LYS A 88 36.52 2.28 17.61
N GLN A 89 36.79 2.45 18.91
CA GLN A 89 35.92 2.84 20.02
C GLN A 89 35.38 4.28 19.93
N ASN A 90 34.27 4.49 20.63
CA ASN A 90 34.13 5.41 21.79
C ASN A 90 33.01 6.47 21.70
N THR A 91 32.13 6.43 22.70
CA THR A 91 31.38 7.53 23.36
C THR A 91 30.86 8.70 22.52
N ASN A 92 29.53 8.91 22.48
CA ASN A 92 28.85 9.81 23.43
C ASN A 92 27.34 9.91 23.16
N SER A 93 26.63 10.14 24.26
CA SER A 93 25.25 10.61 24.41
C SER A 93 24.84 11.70 23.42
N GLY A 94 23.60 11.60 22.91
CA GLY A 94 22.94 12.67 22.18
C GLY A 94 21.59 12.20 21.65
N GLY A 95 20.51 12.62 22.29
CA GLY A 95 19.17 12.41 21.77
C GLY A 95 19.02 13.03 20.39
N SER A 96 18.38 12.31 19.49
CA SER A 96 17.77 12.90 18.31
C SER A 96 16.63 12.02 17.85
N SER A 97 15.44 12.55 18.08
CA SER A 97 14.20 12.22 17.40
C SER A 97 14.39 12.24 15.89
N ASN A 98 14.33 11.07 15.25
CA ASN A 98 14.06 10.98 13.82
C ASN A 98 12.60 10.59 13.63
N LYS A 99 11.78 11.62 13.35
CA LYS A 99 10.54 11.46 12.60
C LYS A 99 10.88 10.79 11.28
N SER A 100 10.40 9.58 11.10
CA SER A 100 10.36 8.92 9.80
C SER A 100 8.88 8.85 9.42
N ASP A 101 8.47 9.74 8.51
CA ASP A 101 7.19 9.66 7.82
C ASP A 101 7.13 8.34 7.05
N GLY A 102 6.04 7.59 7.27
CA GLY A 102 5.79 6.27 6.70
C GLY A 102 5.68 5.23 7.80
N ASN A 103 4.46 4.97 8.30
CA ASN A 103 4.13 3.99 9.34
C ASN A 103 4.48 2.55 8.93
N ASN A 104 5.77 2.21 8.83
CA ASN A 104 6.24 0.84 8.85
C ASN A 104 6.25 0.38 10.31
N PHE A 105 5.10 -0.10 10.77
CA PHE A 105 5.02 -0.77 12.05
C PHE A 105 5.84 -2.06 12.01
N LYS A 106 6.75 -2.22 12.96
CA LYS A 106 7.68 -3.34 13.09
C LYS A 106 6.99 -4.60 13.62
N TYR A 107 5.97 -4.43 14.44
CA TYR A 107 5.28 -5.52 15.12
C TYR A 107 3.82 -5.69 14.66
N TYR A 108 3.27 -4.75 13.89
CA TYR A 108 1.91 -4.88 13.34
C TYR A 108 1.92 -5.19 11.85
N ASN A 109 1.29 -6.30 11.47
CA ASN A 109 1.07 -6.65 10.08
C ASN A 109 -0.31 -6.15 9.62
N TYR A 110 -0.30 -5.21 8.68
CA TYR A 110 -1.51 -4.62 8.10
C TYR A 110 -2.35 -5.59 7.26
N GLU A 111 -1.73 -6.60 6.65
CA GLU A 111 -2.40 -7.58 5.80
C GLU A 111 -3.21 -8.58 6.63
N THR A 112 -2.57 -9.10 7.68
CA THR A 112 -3.22 -10.08 8.58
C THR A 112 -4.00 -9.40 9.69
N LYS A 113 -3.86 -8.07 9.84
CA LYS A 113 -4.40 -7.25 10.94
C LYS A 113 -4.03 -7.81 12.32
N GLN A 114 -2.84 -8.38 12.44
CA GLN A 114 -2.35 -9.03 13.65
C GLN A 114 -0.98 -8.51 14.08
N PHE A 115 -0.75 -8.51 15.39
CA PHE A 115 0.57 -8.26 15.93
C PHE A 115 1.42 -9.54 15.87
N ASP A 116 2.64 -9.41 15.36
CA ASP A 116 3.63 -10.47 15.37
C ASP A 116 4.27 -10.56 16.76
N LYS A 117 3.73 -11.50 17.55
CA LYS A 117 4.10 -11.74 18.95
C LYS A 117 5.41 -12.51 19.08
N GLU A 118 5.84 -13.18 18.01
CA GLU A 118 7.03 -14.02 18.03
C GLU A 118 8.30 -13.15 17.86
N ILE A 119 8.21 -12.07 17.08
CA ILE A 119 9.29 -11.07 16.98
C ILE A 119 9.59 -10.43 18.35
N LEU A 120 8.56 -10.18 19.16
CA LEU A 120 8.75 -9.57 20.48
C LEU A 120 9.38 -10.53 21.49
N LYS A 121 9.08 -11.83 21.42
CA LYS A 121 9.61 -12.85 22.35
C LYS A 121 11.11 -13.11 22.16
N GLN A 122 11.62 -12.96 20.94
CA GLN A 122 13.02 -13.29 20.62
C GLN A 122 14.04 -12.25 21.09
N GLY A 123 13.60 -11.07 21.55
CA GLY A 123 14.50 -9.98 21.92
C GLY A 123 13.88 -8.94 22.87
N LEU A 124 13.07 -9.38 23.83
CA LEU A 124 12.36 -8.49 24.74
C LEU A 124 13.35 -7.69 25.60
N ASN A 125 13.35 -6.38 25.40
CA ASN A 125 14.12 -5.38 26.14
C ASN A 125 13.27 -4.09 26.26
N THR A 126 13.75 -3.11 27.01
CA THR A 126 12.98 -1.88 27.28
C THR A 126 12.57 -1.13 26.02
N ASP A 127 13.45 -1.10 25.02
CA ASP A 127 13.21 -0.36 23.77
C ASP A 127 12.21 -1.10 22.87
N THR A 128 12.37 -2.40 22.69
CA THR A 128 11.44 -3.24 21.91
C THR A 128 10.05 -3.30 22.54
N ALA A 129 9.95 -3.37 23.87
CA ALA A 129 8.68 -3.32 24.58
C ALA A 129 8.00 -1.95 24.40
N ARG A 130 8.76 -0.86 24.43
CA ARG A 130 8.24 0.50 24.20
C ARG A 130 7.76 0.68 22.77
N ASP A 131 8.54 0.25 21.79
CA ASP A 131 8.16 0.29 20.38
C ASP A 131 6.87 -0.50 20.15
N TYR A 132 6.79 -1.73 20.66
CA TYR A 132 5.59 -2.57 20.57
C TYR A 132 4.36 -1.89 21.17
N VAL A 133 4.48 -1.32 22.38
CA VAL A 133 3.36 -0.63 23.04
C VAL A 133 2.94 0.62 22.27
N ASN A 134 3.89 1.38 21.72
CA ASN A 134 3.59 2.55 20.90
C ASN A 134 2.83 2.17 19.63
N GLU A 135 3.26 1.12 18.93
CA GLU A 135 2.55 0.59 17.77
C GLU A 135 1.16 0.06 18.15
N LEU A 136 1.06 -0.63 19.28
CA LEU A 136 -0.19 -1.16 19.78
C LEU A 136 -1.23 -0.07 20.00
N TYR A 137 -0.85 1.03 20.67
CA TYR A 137 -1.73 2.18 20.83
C TYR A 137 -2.03 2.87 19.51
N THR A 138 -1.02 3.06 18.65
CA THR A 138 -1.22 3.78 17.39
C THR A 138 -2.20 3.05 16.48
N VAL A 139 -2.08 1.72 16.36
CA VAL A 139 -3.00 0.88 15.57
C VAL A 139 -4.40 0.85 16.18
N MET A 140 -4.50 0.67 17.51
CA MET A 140 -5.78 0.41 18.16
C MET A 140 -6.56 1.67 18.50
N THR A 141 -5.89 2.82 18.66
CA THR A 141 -6.49 4.08 19.09
C THR A 141 -6.25 5.24 18.13
N GLY A 142 -5.41 5.05 17.10
CA GLY A 142 -5.04 6.09 16.14
C GLY A 142 -4.04 7.12 16.67
N ARG A 143 -3.53 6.93 17.89
CA ARG A 143 -2.59 7.85 18.56
C ARG A 143 -1.64 7.09 19.49
N LEU A 144 -0.57 7.76 19.91
CA LEU A 144 0.29 7.24 20.98
C LEU A 144 -0.48 7.16 22.29
N GLY A 145 -0.19 6.11 23.08
CA GLY A 145 -0.76 5.97 24.41
C GLY A 145 -0.29 7.09 25.33
N ASP A 146 -1.07 7.37 26.36
CA ASP A 146 -0.62 8.31 27.38
C ASP A 146 0.64 7.76 28.10
N PRO A 147 1.53 8.63 28.61
CA PRO A 147 2.78 8.19 29.22
C PRO A 147 2.60 7.23 30.40
N ALA A 148 1.51 7.35 31.17
CA ALA A 148 1.28 6.50 32.33
C ALA A 148 0.88 5.08 31.91
N SER A 149 -0.11 4.95 31.02
CA SER A 149 -0.57 3.66 30.51
C SER A 149 0.49 2.95 29.67
N SER A 150 1.25 3.70 28.87
CA SER A 150 2.33 3.14 28.05
C SER A 150 3.45 2.59 28.92
N ASN A 151 3.91 3.35 29.93
CA ASN A 151 4.94 2.87 30.86
C ASN A 151 4.46 1.70 31.72
N TYR A 152 3.18 1.67 32.12
CA TYR A 152 2.58 0.54 32.82
C TYR A 152 2.63 -0.74 31.98
N LEU A 153 2.22 -0.69 30.70
CA LEU A 153 2.27 -1.84 29.81
C LEU A 153 3.70 -2.29 29.50
N VAL A 154 4.63 -1.34 29.27
CA VAL A 154 6.05 -1.67 29.08
C VAL A 154 6.62 -2.39 30.30
N THR A 155 6.40 -1.85 31.50
CA THR A 155 6.88 -2.47 32.75
C THR A 155 6.27 -3.86 32.94
N SER A 156 4.97 -4.00 32.65
CA SER A 156 4.24 -5.26 32.78
C SER A 156 4.68 -6.34 31.77
N LEU A 157 5.12 -5.93 30.57
CA LEU A 157 5.72 -6.85 29.60
C LEU A 157 7.11 -7.29 30.05
N LEU A 158 7.94 -6.36 30.52
CA LEU A 158 9.32 -6.65 30.95
C LEU A 158 9.38 -7.54 32.19
N ASN A 159 8.47 -7.34 33.15
CA ASN A 159 8.41 -8.15 34.37
C ASN A 159 7.60 -9.45 34.20
N GLY A 160 7.06 -9.70 33.00
CA GLY A 160 6.27 -10.89 32.69
C GLY A 160 4.86 -10.93 33.31
N SER A 161 4.40 -9.85 33.95
CA SER A 161 3.04 -9.76 34.51
C SER A 161 1.99 -9.73 33.41
N PHE A 162 2.35 -9.26 32.22
CA PHE A 162 1.54 -9.40 31.02
C PHE A 162 2.28 -10.14 29.92
N THR A 163 1.55 -11.03 29.27
CA THR A 163 1.92 -11.54 27.95
C THR A 163 1.61 -10.49 26.87
N PRO A 164 2.28 -10.53 25.71
CA PRO A 164 1.98 -9.63 24.59
C PRO A 164 0.50 -9.64 24.17
N GLN A 165 -0.14 -10.81 24.26
CA GLN A 165 -1.57 -10.97 23.97
C GLN A 165 -2.48 -10.33 25.02
N GLN A 166 -2.13 -10.40 26.30
CA GLN A 166 -2.88 -9.70 27.35
C GLN A 166 -2.73 -8.18 27.23
N ALA A 167 -1.53 -7.69 26.89
CA ALA A 167 -1.32 -6.28 26.58
C ALA A 167 -2.17 -5.83 25.37
N GLU A 168 -2.25 -6.64 24.31
CA GLU A 168 -3.10 -6.38 23.16
C GLU A 168 -4.58 -6.24 23.57
N PHE A 169 -5.10 -7.20 24.34
CA PHE A 169 -6.48 -7.14 24.82
C PHE A 169 -6.73 -5.93 25.73
N HIS A 170 -5.78 -5.57 26.58
CA HIS A 170 -5.88 -4.40 27.44
C HIS A 170 -6.13 -3.12 26.63
N VAL A 171 -5.35 -2.91 25.57
CA VAL A 171 -5.52 -1.73 24.70
C VAL A 171 -6.78 -1.86 23.85
N LYS A 172 -7.03 -3.02 23.24
CA LYS A 172 -8.18 -3.26 22.35
C LYS A 172 -9.54 -3.06 23.03
N PHE A 173 -9.65 -3.42 24.31
CA PHE A 173 -10.90 -3.26 25.06
C PHE A 173 -11.03 -1.94 25.81
N SER A 174 -10.02 -1.07 25.72
CA SER A 174 -10.08 0.28 26.27
C SER A 174 -11.22 1.11 25.66
N LYS A 175 -11.69 2.12 26.40
CA LYS A 175 -12.73 3.04 25.92
C LYS A 175 -12.26 3.77 24.65
N GLU A 176 -10.99 4.15 24.60
CA GLU A 176 -10.39 4.88 23.49
C GLU A 176 -10.33 4.04 22.22
N ALA A 177 -9.90 2.78 22.32
CA ALA A 177 -9.86 1.87 21.18
C ALA A 177 -11.27 1.57 20.63
N LYS A 178 -12.26 1.41 21.52
CA LYS A 178 -13.67 1.23 21.10
C LYS A 178 -14.19 2.44 20.34
N GLN A 179 -13.91 3.65 20.84
CA GLN A 179 -14.31 4.89 20.17
C GLN A 179 -13.62 5.04 18.82
N TYR A 180 -12.31 4.81 18.75
CA TYR A 180 -11.54 4.88 17.52
C TYR A 180 -12.04 3.87 16.48
N SER A 181 -12.26 2.61 16.88
CA SER A 181 -12.79 1.56 16.00
C SER A 181 -14.16 1.94 15.42
N GLN A 182 -15.04 2.54 16.21
CA GLN A 182 -16.32 3.05 15.70
C GLN A 182 -16.13 4.19 14.70
N THR A 183 -15.23 5.14 14.98
CA THR A 183 -14.94 6.24 14.05
C THR A 183 -14.32 5.74 12.75
N VAL A 184 -13.39 4.79 12.81
CA VAL A 184 -12.79 4.16 11.62
C VAL A 184 -13.86 3.45 10.80
N LYS A 185 -14.73 2.66 11.45
CA LYS A 185 -15.83 1.97 10.78
C LYS A 185 -16.78 2.95 10.07
N VAL A 186 -17.18 4.03 10.75
CA VAL A 186 -18.03 5.07 10.14
C VAL A 186 -17.32 5.72 8.94
N LYS A 187 -16.01 5.97 9.03
CA LYS A 187 -15.23 6.54 7.93
C LYS A 187 -15.10 5.57 6.75
N GLU A 188 -14.88 4.28 7.01
CA GLU A 188 -14.85 3.22 5.99
C GLU A 188 -16.21 3.05 5.31
N ASP A 189 -17.31 3.02 6.08
CA ASP A 189 -18.67 2.93 5.54
C ASP A 189 -19.01 4.17 4.68
N LYS A 190 -18.61 5.37 5.12
CA LYS A 190 -18.77 6.61 4.34
C LYS A 190 -17.96 6.55 3.05
N ARG A 191 -16.74 6.01 3.10
CA ARG A 191 -15.87 5.83 1.93
C ARG A 191 -16.47 4.86 0.92
N ALA A 192 -16.96 3.70 1.36
CA ALA A 192 -17.57 2.72 0.47
C ALA A 192 -18.79 3.29 -0.26
N LYS A 193 -19.65 4.04 0.45
CA LYS A 193 -20.80 4.73 -0.16
C LYS A 193 -20.38 5.84 -1.13
N ALA A 194 -19.33 6.58 -0.81
CA ALA A 194 -18.79 7.60 -1.70
C ALA A 194 -18.22 6.96 -2.97
N GLU A 195 -17.48 5.85 -2.86
CA GLU A 195 -16.95 5.10 -4.00
C GLU A 195 -18.09 4.64 -4.93
N GLU A 196 -19.13 4.02 -4.38
CA GLU A 196 -20.32 3.59 -5.14
C GLU A 196 -21.01 4.77 -5.85
N TYR A 197 -21.21 5.89 -5.16
CA TYR A 197 -21.82 7.08 -5.74
C TYR A 197 -20.99 7.64 -6.90
N ILE A 198 -19.66 7.75 -6.74
CA ILE A 198 -18.78 8.26 -7.80
C ILE A 198 -18.78 7.32 -9.01
N PHE A 199 -18.73 6.00 -8.80
CA PHE A 199 -18.83 5.03 -9.90
C PHE A 199 -20.15 5.18 -10.67
N GLU A 200 -21.26 5.35 -9.98
CA GLU A 200 -22.56 5.53 -10.62
C GLU A 200 -22.62 6.85 -11.40
N LEU A 201 -22.04 7.94 -10.89
CA LEU A 201 -21.94 9.20 -11.64
C LEU A 201 -21.13 9.03 -12.93
N PHE A 202 -19.98 8.37 -12.86
CA PHE A 202 -19.18 8.09 -14.06
C PHE A 202 -19.93 7.20 -15.05
N ARG A 203 -20.65 6.18 -14.56
CA ARG A 203 -21.48 5.32 -15.41
C ARG A 203 -22.58 6.10 -16.12
N VAL A 204 -23.30 6.97 -15.41
CA VAL A 204 -24.42 7.76 -15.96
C VAL A 204 -23.93 8.80 -16.98
N TYR A 205 -22.85 9.52 -16.68
CA TYR A 205 -22.41 10.63 -17.53
C TYR A 205 -21.40 10.23 -18.61
N CYS A 206 -20.47 9.33 -18.33
CA CYS A 206 -19.46 8.88 -19.29
C CYS A 206 -19.87 7.62 -20.08
N GLY A 207 -20.90 6.90 -19.63
CA GLY A 207 -21.39 5.67 -20.24
C GLY A 207 -20.75 4.39 -19.66
N GLU A 208 -21.36 3.24 -19.96
CA GLU A 208 -20.97 1.92 -19.40
C GLU A 208 -19.58 1.44 -19.87
N ASP A 209 -19.10 1.96 -21.00
CA ASP A 209 -17.79 1.61 -21.57
C ASP A 209 -16.64 2.44 -20.97
N TYR A 210 -16.93 3.44 -20.13
CA TYR A 210 -15.91 4.29 -19.53
C TYR A 210 -15.25 3.60 -18.33
N ILE A 211 -13.95 3.36 -18.44
CA ILE A 211 -13.14 2.80 -17.34
C ILE A 211 -12.56 3.96 -16.53
N CYS A 212 -13.15 4.23 -15.36
CA CYS A 212 -12.63 5.23 -14.43
C CYS A 212 -11.33 4.74 -13.77
N THR A 213 -10.31 5.60 -13.70
CA THR A 213 -9.04 5.25 -13.06
C THR A 213 -9.17 5.29 -11.54
N ALA A 214 -8.38 4.47 -10.83
CA ALA A 214 -8.41 4.44 -9.37
C ALA A 214 -8.06 5.79 -8.72
N GLU A 215 -7.20 6.58 -9.37
CA GLU A 215 -6.82 7.91 -8.89
C GLU A 215 -7.97 8.92 -8.96
N GLU A 216 -8.79 8.86 -10.02
CA GLU A 216 -9.95 9.72 -10.19
C GLU A 216 -11.04 9.43 -9.17
N VAL A 217 -11.35 8.14 -8.99
CA VAL A 217 -12.31 7.72 -7.96
C VAL A 217 -11.83 8.20 -6.59
N LEU A 218 -10.56 7.97 -6.26
CA LEU A 218 -9.99 8.37 -4.97
C LEU A 218 -10.01 9.89 -4.77
N HIS A 219 -9.80 10.67 -5.83
CA HIS A 219 -9.89 12.13 -5.79
C HIS A 219 -11.28 12.61 -5.33
N TYR A 220 -12.34 12.15 -5.98
CA TYR A 220 -13.71 12.58 -5.64
C TYR A 220 -14.20 11.99 -4.32
N VAL A 221 -13.85 10.74 -4.03
CA VAL A 221 -14.15 10.09 -2.74
C VAL A 221 -13.53 10.87 -1.58
N LYS A 222 -12.31 11.37 -1.76
CA LYS A 222 -11.66 12.23 -0.75
C LYS A 222 -12.45 13.51 -0.49
N GLN A 223 -12.97 14.15 -1.54
CA GLN A 223 -13.82 15.34 -1.40
C GLN A 223 -15.12 15.05 -0.62
N ILE A 224 -15.64 13.82 -0.67
CA ILE A 224 -16.83 13.42 0.09
C ILE A 224 -16.48 13.02 1.53
N VAL A 225 -15.42 12.24 1.71
CA VAL A 225 -15.09 11.61 2.98
C VAL A 225 -14.45 12.61 3.94
N ASP A 226 -13.49 13.40 3.48
CA ASP A 226 -12.69 14.29 4.33
C ASP A 226 -13.33 15.68 4.54
N VAL A 227 -14.32 16.06 3.73
CA VAL A 227 -15.04 17.33 3.89
C VAL A 227 -16.28 17.12 4.79
N PRO A 228 -16.50 17.96 5.82
CA PRO A 228 -17.67 17.86 6.71
C PRO A 228 -18.99 18.04 5.98
N THR A 229 -19.02 18.94 5.00
CA THR A 229 -20.18 19.27 4.15
C THR A 229 -19.76 19.19 2.68
N PRO A 230 -19.80 17.99 2.06
CA PRO A 230 -19.42 17.82 0.67
C PRO A 230 -20.34 18.60 -0.26
N ASN A 231 -19.77 19.28 -1.26
CA ASN A 231 -20.54 19.92 -2.31
C ASN A 231 -20.75 18.91 -3.46
N TYR A 232 -21.79 18.08 -3.31
CA TYR A 232 -22.14 17.06 -4.32
C TYR A 232 -22.41 17.67 -5.70
N GLN A 233 -23.01 18.86 -5.76
CA GLN A 233 -23.29 19.54 -7.03
C GLN A 233 -21.99 19.85 -7.80
N ASN A 234 -20.98 20.38 -7.10
CA ASN A 234 -19.69 20.67 -7.74
C ASN A 234 -18.99 19.39 -8.25
N ILE A 235 -19.06 18.31 -7.47
CA ILE A 235 -18.50 17.01 -7.85
C ILE A 235 -19.18 16.47 -9.11
N GLU A 236 -20.51 16.52 -9.16
CA GLU A 236 -21.26 16.12 -10.35
C GLU A 236 -20.91 16.97 -11.57
N ASP A 237 -20.81 18.29 -11.41
CA ASP A 237 -20.53 19.20 -12.52
C ASP A 237 -19.10 19.01 -13.07
N GLU A 238 -18.12 18.73 -12.20
CA GLU A 238 -16.76 18.34 -12.62
C GLU A 238 -16.76 17.02 -13.42
N ILE A 239 -17.51 16.02 -12.97
CA ILE A 239 -17.62 14.72 -13.67
C ILE A 239 -18.33 14.90 -15.02
N LYS A 240 -19.39 15.71 -15.09
CA LYS A 240 -20.09 16.06 -16.34
C LYS A 240 -19.17 16.75 -17.34
N LEU A 241 -18.37 17.73 -16.88
CA LEU A 241 -17.40 18.42 -17.74
C LEU A 241 -16.38 17.43 -18.31
N LYS A 242 -15.85 16.54 -17.46
CA LYS A 242 -14.97 15.45 -17.91
C LYS A 242 -15.65 14.50 -18.89
N ALA A 243 -16.92 14.19 -18.69
CA ALA A 243 -17.67 13.35 -19.61
C ALA A 243 -17.76 14.01 -20.99
N ILE A 244 -18.07 15.32 -21.05
CA ILE A 244 -18.14 16.10 -22.28
C ILE A 244 -16.80 16.07 -23.05
N ASP A 245 -15.69 16.24 -22.34
CA ASP A 245 -14.34 16.19 -22.95
C ASP A 245 -13.98 14.80 -23.51
N ASN A 246 -14.59 13.73 -22.98
CA ASN A 246 -14.38 12.36 -23.42
C ASN A 246 -15.39 11.89 -24.49
N VAL A 247 -16.45 12.66 -24.79
CA VAL A 247 -17.35 12.36 -25.90
C VAL A 247 -16.61 12.58 -27.22
N LYS A 248 -16.25 11.48 -27.90
CA LYS A 248 -15.79 11.52 -29.30
C LYS A 248 -16.93 12.02 -30.20
N VAL A 249 -16.99 13.33 -30.43
CA VAL A 249 -17.90 13.91 -31.44
C VAL A 249 -17.52 13.33 -32.82
N PRO A 250 -18.44 12.65 -33.54
CA PRO A 250 -18.16 12.19 -34.89
C PRO A 250 -17.86 13.38 -35.80
N ALA A 251 -16.62 13.48 -36.30
CA ALA A 251 -16.12 14.61 -37.10
C ALA A 251 -16.73 14.73 -38.51
N LYS A 252 -17.85 14.08 -38.83
CA LYS A 252 -18.50 14.18 -40.15
C LYS A 252 -19.97 14.60 -40.01
N LYS A 253 -20.22 15.87 -40.32
CA LYS A 253 -21.55 16.40 -40.63
C LYS A 253 -22.18 15.55 -41.76
N PRO A 254 -23.44 15.10 -41.66
CA PRO A 254 -24.10 14.36 -42.74
C PRO A 254 -24.66 15.26 -43.87
N PHE A 255 -24.43 16.57 -43.84
CA PHE A 255 -25.01 17.50 -44.81
C PHE A 255 -24.06 17.86 -45.95
N HIS A 256 -23.73 16.89 -46.80
CA HIS A 256 -23.23 17.16 -48.15
C HIS A 256 -23.61 16.00 -49.07
N LYS A 257 -24.88 15.98 -49.50
CA LYS A 257 -25.38 15.28 -50.69
C LYS A 257 -26.83 15.69 -50.98
N PHE A 258 -27.03 16.96 -51.29
CA PHE A 258 -28.15 17.42 -52.11
C PHE A 258 -27.63 18.55 -52.98
N PHE A 259 -26.91 18.16 -54.03
CA PHE A 259 -26.89 18.87 -55.30
C PHE A 259 -27.94 18.20 -56.18
#